data_AF-A0A958BGC7-F1
#
_entry.id   AF-A0A958BGC7-F1
#
_cell.length_a   1.000
_cell.length_b   1.000
_cell.length_c   1.000
_cell.angle_alpha   90.00
_cell.angle_beta   90.00
_cell.angle_gamma   90.00
#
_symmetry.space_group_name_H-M   'P 1'
#
loop_
_entity.id
_entity.type
_entity.pdbx_description
1 polymer ?
#
loop_
_entity_poly.entity_id
_entity_poly.type
_entity_poly.pdbx_seq_one_letter_code
_entity_poly.pdbx_strand_id
1 'polypeptide(L)'
;MVLSDIEIRERCHAMGMIEPFIERQVGEGVVSYGLSSYGYDFRVANEFKVFSNVNYTAVDPKAFDENAFVDITTDDFCIVPPNSFALARTVEYFRIPRDIITVCLGKSTYARCGIILNVTPFEPGWEGHATLEISNTTPLPARIYANEGIGQVLFLRGSRECETSYKDRKGKYDMQHGIVLPRILAQGG
;
A
#
# COMPACT_ATOMS: atom_id res chain seq x y z
N MET A 1 0.68 22.00 0.79
CA MET A 1 -0.03 22.06 -0.52
C MET A 1 -0.08 20.67 -1.10
N VAL A 2 -1.12 20.28 -1.84
CA VAL A 2 -1.16 18.98 -2.52
C VAL A 2 -0.39 19.08 -3.84
N LEU A 3 0.45 18.09 -4.16
CA LEU A 3 1.18 18.08 -5.42
C LEU A 3 0.23 17.82 -6.60
N SER A 4 0.40 18.58 -7.68
CA SER A 4 -0.26 18.31 -8.96
C SER A 4 0.40 17.15 -9.72
N ASP A 5 -0.27 16.64 -10.73
CA ASP A 5 0.27 15.65 -11.65
C ASP A 5 1.60 16.11 -12.30
N ILE A 6 1.72 17.40 -12.61
CA ILE A 6 2.96 18.02 -13.12
C ILE A 6 4.10 17.85 -12.12
N GLU A 7 3.91 18.27 -10.88
CA GLU A 7 4.94 18.17 -9.84
C GLU A 7 5.28 16.70 -9.50
N ILE A 8 4.28 15.82 -9.48
CA ILE A 8 4.51 14.37 -9.26
C ILE A 8 5.39 13.81 -10.37
N ARG A 9 5.07 14.13 -11.64
CA ARG A 9 5.83 13.69 -12.82
C ARG A 9 7.27 14.19 -12.78
N GLU A 10 7.48 15.48 -12.53
CA GLU A 10 8.82 16.07 -12.40
C GLU A 10 9.66 15.37 -11.34
N ARG A 11 9.07 15.11 -10.15
CA ARG A 11 9.77 14.39 -9.08
C ARG A 11 10.04 12.93 -9.43
N CYS A 12 9.12 12.24 -10.10
CA CYS A 12 9.37 10.87 -10.55
C CYS A 12 10.58 10.81 -11.49
N HIS A 13 10.70 11.73 -12.45
CA HIS A 13 11.85 11.77 -13.36
C HIS A 13 13.15 12.24 -12.69
N ALA A 14 13.07 13.20 -11.78
CA ALA A 14 14.26 13.78 -11.16
C ALA A 14 14.88 12.89 -10.08
N MET A 15 14.07 12.17 -9.30
CA MET A 15 14.53 11.43 -8.11
C MET A 15 13.92 10.05 -7.93
N GLY A 16 13.19 9.52 -8.92
CA GLY A 16 12.63 8.17 -8.84
C GLY A 16 11.61 8.01 -7.71
N MET A 17 10.79 9.04 -7.47
CA MET A 17 9.81 9.08 -6.36
C MET A 17 8.86 7.87 -6.37
N ILE A 18 8.55 7.32 -7.55
CA ILE A 18 7.71 6.13 -7.75
C ILE A 18 8.40 5.25 -8.80
N GLU A 19 8.49 3.95 -8.57
CA GLU A 19 9.12 3.01 -9.51
C GLU A 19 8.45 1.62 -9.48
N PRO A 20 7.95 1.08 -10.61
CA PRO A 20 7.84 1.75 -11.91
C PRO A 20 6.79 2.87 -11.90
N PHE A 21 7.10 4.01 -12.55
CA PHE A 21 6.18 5.14 -12.69
C PHE A 21 5.37 5.04 -13.99
N ILE A 22 4.04 5.10 -13.88
CA ILE A 22 3.14 5.12 -15.03
C ILE A 22 2.63 6.56 -15.23
N GLU A 23 3.16 7.24 -16.26
CA GLU A 23 2.94 8.68 -16.51
C GLU A 23 1.50 9.07 -16.84
N ARG A 24 0.65 8.12 -17.20
CA ARG A 24 -0.75 8.34 -17.59
C ARG A 24 -1.66 7.39 -16.84
N GLN A 25 -2.91 7.80 -16.69
CA GLN A 25 -3.93 6.89 -16.19
C GLN A 25 -4.19 5.79 -17.23
N VAL A 26 -4.09 4.53 -16.78
CA VAL A 26 -4.50 3.34 -17.52
C VAL A 26 -5.82 2.86 -16.91
N GLY A 27 -6.83 2.57 -17.73
CA GLY A 27 -8.14 2.16 -17.20
C GLY A 27 -9.05 1.43 -18.20
N GLU A 28 -8.58 1.12 -19.40
CA GLU A 28 -9.34 0.30 -20.34
C GLU A 28 -9.19 -1.18 -19.96
N GLY A 29 -10.30 -1.85 -19.65
CA GLY A 29 -10.33 -3.28 -19.32
C GLY A 29 -9.77 -3.65 -17.94
N VAL A 30 -9.35 -2.69 -17.12
CA VAL A 30 -8.73 -2.91 -15.80
C VAL A 30 -9.24 -1.90 -14.76
N VAL A 31 -9.10 -2.21 -13.47
CA VAL A 31 -9.24 -1.22 -12.41
C VAL A 31 -8.10 -0.21 -12.52
N SER A 32 -8.45 1.07 -12.71
CA SER A 32 -7.49 2.06 -13.21
C SER A 32 -6.29 2.30 -12.30
N TYR A 33 -5.13 2.61 -12.88
CA TYR A 33 -3.89 2.95 -12.16
C TYR A 33 -3.05 3.99 -12.91
N GLY A 34 -1.98 4.46 -12.28
CA GLY A 34 -1.06 5.47 -12.83
C GLY A 34 -1.36 6.89 -12.36
N LEU A 35 -0.68 7.85 -12.97
CA LEU A 35 -0.77 9.26 -12.60
C LEU A 35 -2.18 9.83 -12.78
N SER A 36 -2.70 10.48 -11.74
CA SER A 36 -3.97 11.23 -11.74
C SER A 36 -3.71 12.73 -11.49
N SER A 37 -4.74 13.57 -11.59
CA SER A 37 -4.59 15.04 -11.55
C SER A 37 -3.87 15.59 -10.30
N TYR A 38 -4.04 14.95 -9.14
CA TYR A 38 -3.45 15.39 -7.86
C TYR A 38 -2.98 14.20 -7.00
N GLY A 39 -2.62 13.09 -7.65
CA GLY A 39 -2.25 11.87 -6.96
C GLY A 39 -1.75 10.81 -7.92
N TYR A 40 -1.55 9.61 -7.37
CA TYR A 40 -1.12 8.45 -8.14
C TYR A 40 -1.92 7.23 -7.71
N ASP A 41 -2.55 6.56 -8.66
CA ASP A 41 -3.27 5.32 -8.42
C ASP A 41 -2.27 4.16 -8.48
N PHE A 42 -2.01 3.52 -7.33
CA PHE A 42 -1.03 2.44 -7.22
C PHE A 42 -1.68 1.07 -7.39
N ARG A 43 -0.87 0.09 -7.79
CA ARG A 43 -1.31 -1.28 -8.07
C ARG A 43 -1.02 -2.21 -6.91
N VAL A 44 -1.78 -3.29 -6.83
CA VAL A 44 -1.49 -4.43 -5.94
C VAL A 44 -0.62 -5.46 -6.67
N ALA A 45 0.40 -6.00 -5.99
CA ALA A 45 1.26 -7.06 -6.54
C ALA A 45 0.51 -8.41 -6.64
N ASN A 46 1.18 -9.41 -7.24
CA ASN A 46 0.64 -10.76 -7.41
C ASN A 46 0.82 -11.67 -6.17
N GLU A 47 1.31 -11.13 -5.06
CA GLU A 47 1.56 -11.85 -3.81
C GLU A 47 0.55 -11.41 -2.75
N PHE A 48 -0.09 -12.38 -2.10
CA PHE A 48 -1.09 -12.16 -1.07
C PHE A 48 -0.87 -13.10 0.11
N LYS A 49 -1.15 -12.62 1.32
CA LYS A 49 -1.32 -13.44 2.53
C LYS A 49 -2.76 -13.30 2.98
N VAL A 50 -3.57 -14.35 2.83
CA VAL A 50 -5.01 -14.33 3.18
C VAL A 50 -5.21 -14.90 4.58
N PHE A 51 -5.93 -14.18 5.44
CA PHE A 51 -6.23 -14.67 6.78
C PHE A 51 -7.09 -15.94 6.74
N SER A 52 -6.67 -16.92 7.54
CA SER A 52 -7.31 -18.22 7.64
C SER A 52 -7.52 -18.59 9.10
N ASN A 53 -8.68 -19.19 9.38
CA ASN A 53 -9.00 -19.71 10.71
C ASN A 53 -8.50 -21.14 10.93
N VAL A 54 -7.83 -21.76 9.94
CA VAL A 54 -7.40 -23.17 9.98
C VAL A 54 -6.58 -23.49 11.23
N ASN A 55 -5.74 -22.56 11.68
CA ASN A 55 -4.82 -22.78 12.81
C ASN A 55 -5.32 -22.21 14.15
N TYR A 56 -6.51 -21.58 14.19
CA TYR A 56 -7.11 -20.99 15.40
C TYR A 56 -6.15 -20.14 16.25
N THR A 57 -5.26 -19.38 15.60
CA THR A 57 -4.26 -18.55 16.27
C THR A 57 -4.87 -17.20 16.66
N ALA A 58 -4.44 -16.63 17.79
CA ALA A 58 -4.83 -15.29 18.17
C ALA A 58 -4.03 -14.26 17.36
N VAL A 59 -4.70 -13.23 16.84
CA VAL A 59 -4.03 -12.13 16.14
C VAL A 59 -3.48 -11.16 17.19
N ASP A 60 -2.20 -11.33 17.55
CA ASP A 60 -1.50 -10.46 18.49
C ASP A 60 -0.40 -9.64 17.77
N PRO A 61 -0.52 -8.29 17.68
CA PRO A 61 0.52 -7.47 17.06
C PRO A 61 1.86 -7.47 17.80
N LYS A 62 1.93 -7.99 19.04
CA LYS A 62 3.16 -8.13 19.84
C LYS A 62 3.82 -9.50 19.68
N ALA A 63 3.06 -10.51 19.27
CA ALA A 63 3.48 -11.90 19.13
C ALA A 63 2.81 -12.53 17.91
N PHE A 64 3.08 -11.95 16.74
CA PHE A 64 2.34 -12.24 15.53
C PHE A 64 2.66 -13.64 14.99
N ASP A 65 1.64 -14.46 14.78
CA ASP A 65 1.78 -15.83 14.27
C ASP A 65 1.61 -15.86 12.74
N GLU A 66 2.68 -16.20 12.03
CA GLU A 66 2.68 -16.28 10.57
C GLU A 66 1.73 -17.39 10.05
N ASN A 67 1.38 -18.38 10.88
CA ASN A 67 0.42 -19.42 10.54
C ASN A 67 -1.03 -18.92 10.48
N ALA A 68 -1.28 -17.65 10.80
CA ALA A 68 -2.59 -17.02 10.59
C ALA A 68 -2.96 -16.87 9.10
N PHE A 69 -2.02 -17.16 8.19
CA PHE A 69 -2.18 -16.91 6.75
C PHE A 69 -2.07 -18.16 5.89
N VAL A 70 -2.69 -18.04 4.72
CA VAL A 70 -2.33 -18.83 3.54
C VAL A 70 -1.70 -17.89 2.52
N ASP A 71 -0.53 -18.26 2.03
CA ASP A 71 0.18 -17.53 0.99
C ASP A 71 -0.39 -17.89 -0.39
N ILE A 72 -0.69 -16.86 -1.19
CA ILE A 72 -1.25 -17.00 -2.53
C ILE A 72 -0.43 -16.16 -3.51
N THR A 73 -0.04 -16.76 -4.62
CA THR A 73 0.58 -16.07 -5.75
C THR A 73 -0.26 -16.30 -7.00
N THR A 74 -0.67 -15.22 -7.68
CA THR A 74 -1.57 -15.28 -8.84
C THR A 74 -1.43 -14.04 -9.71
N ASP A 75 -1.33 -14.23 -11.02
CA ASP A 75 -1.25 -13.12 -11.99
C ASP A 75 -2.64 -12.64 -12.48
N ASP A 76 -3.73 -13.29 -12.05
CA ASP A 76 -5.11 -12.92 -12.39
C ASP A 76 -5.79 -12.19 -11.22
N PHE A 77 -6.45 -12.91 -10.31
CA PHE A 77 -7.02 -12.34 -9.10
C PHE A 77 -6.86 -13.25 -7.88
N CYS A 78 -6.82 -12.64 -6.69
CA CYS A 78 -6.94 -13.31 -5.41
C CYS A 78 -8.39 -13.24 -4.91
N ILE A 79 -8.90 -14.33 -4.33
CA ILE A 79 -10.20 -14.34 -3.65
C ILE A 79 -9.98 -14.01 -2.17
N VAL A 80 -10.57 -12.90 -1.70
CA VAL A 80 -10.67 -12.60 -0.27
C VAL A 80 -12.00 -13.16 0.24
N PRO A 81 -11.99 -14.10 1.21
CA PRO A 81 -13.22 -14.70 1.73
C PRO A 81 -14.18 -13.67 2.35
N PRO A 82 -15.47 -14.00 2.48
CA PRO A 82 -16.43 -13.18 3.23
C PRO A 82 -15.93 -12.81 4.63
N ASN A 83 -16.13 -11.56 5.04
CA ASN A 83 -15.76 -11.06 6.37
C ASN A 83 -14.31 -11.37 6.78
N SER A 84 -13.39 -11.40 5.81
CA SER A 84 -11.97 -11.67 6.00
C SER A 84 -11.13 -10.55 5.37
N PHE A 85 -9.81 -10.66 5.49
CA PHE A 85 -8.88 -9.70 4.91
C PHE A 85 -7.62 -10.40 4.39
N ALA A 86 -6.93 -9.70 3.48
CA ALA A 86 -5.67 -10.13 2.92
C ALA A 86 -4.62 -9.03 3.10
N LEU A 87 -3.38 -9.43 3.37
CA LEU A 87 -2.22 -8.58 3.22
C LEU A 87 -1.64 -8.74 1.83
N ALA A 88 -1.25 -7.64 1.22
CA ALA A 88 -0.50 -7.62 -0.03
C ALA A 88 0.53 -6.48 0.03
N ARG A 89 1.18 -6.21 -1.10
CA ARG A 89 2.03 -5.03 -1.26
C ARG A 89 1.73 -4.31 -2.56
N THR A 90 2.21 -3.08 -2.68
CA THR A 90 2.19 -2.38 -3.97
C THR A 90 3.11 -3.01 -4.99
N VAL A 91 2.78 -2.87 -6.27
CA VAL A 91 3.75 -3.09 -7.36
C VAL A 91 4.83 -2.03 -7.30
N GLU A 92 4.42 -0.78 -7.10
CA GLU A 92 5.31 0.37 -7.02
C GLU A 92 6.17 0.35 -5.75
N TYR A 93 7.43 0.71 -5.90
CA TYR A 93 8.36 1.12 -4.87
C TYR A 93 8.32 2.65 -4.77
N PHE A 94 8.16 3.19 -3.57
CA PHE A 94 8.08 4.62 -3.33
C PHE A 94 9.34 5.13 -2.64
N ARG A 95 9.75 6.36 -2.96
CA ARG A 95 10.84 7.09 -2.31
C ARG A 95 10.31 8.47 -1.91
N ILE A 96 9.83 8.61 -0.69
CA ILE A 96 9.10 9.81 -0.25
C ILE A 96 10.07 10.92 0.13
N PRO A 97 10.03 12.09 -0.54
CA PRO A 97 10.89 13.21 -0.20
C PRO A 97 10.66 13.71 1.24
N ARG A 98 11.69 14.32 1.85
CA ARG A 98 11.62 14.82 3.24
C ARG A 98 10.62 15.96 3.46
N ASP A 99 10.20 16.63 2.39
CA ASP A 99 9.19 17.69 2.42
C ASP A 99 7.76 17.18 2.20
N ILE A 100 7.55 15.86 2.02
CA ILE A 100 6.27 15.25 1.66
C ILE A 100 5.80 14.26 2.72
N ILE A 101 4.51 14.35 3.07
CA ILE A 101 3.74 13.29 3.73
C ILE A 101 2.61 12.87 2.80
N THR A 102 2.14 11.63 2.88
CA THR A 102 1.06 11.17 2.00
C THR A 102 -0.26 10.89 2.74
N VAL A 103 -1.34 10.83 1.96
CA VAL A 103 -2.62 10.25 2.38
C VAL A 103 -2.98 9.16 1.38
N CYS A 104 -3.25 7.96 1.89
CA CYS A 104 -3.61 6.81 1.07
C CYS A 104 -5.12 6.54 1.17
N LEU A 105 -5.76 6.28 0.04
CA LEU A 105 -7.20 6.11 -0.09
C LEU A 105 -7.50 4.87 -0.94
N GLY A 106 -8.59 4.16 -0.64
CA GLY A 106 -9.10 3.10 -1.50
C GLY A 106 -9.73 3.64 -2.78
N LYS A 107 -9.78 2.83 -3.84
CA LYS A 107 -10.48 3.20 -5.07
C LYS A 107 -12.00 3.08 -4.93
N SER A 108 -12.73 4.00 -5.57
CA SER A 108 -14.19 3.99 -5.56
C SER A 108 -14.79 2.70 -6.14
N THR A 109 -14.16 2.09 -7.15
CA THR A 109 -14.57 0.80 -7.71
C THR A 109 -14.63 -0.29 -6.65
N TYR A 110 -13.56 -0.44 -5.85
CA TYR A 110 -13.49 -1.44 -4.78
C TYR A 110 -14.36 -1.07 -3.56
N ALA A 111 -14.44 0.22 -3.21
CA ALA A 111 -15.32 0.68 -2.14
C ALA A 111 -16.80 0.33 -2.42
N ARG A 112 -17.24 0.42 -3.67
CA ARG A 112 -18.60 0.02 -4.10
C ARG A 112 -18.83 -1.49 -4.08
N CYS A 113 -17.77 -2.29 -4.01
CA CYS A 113 -17.81 -3.73 -3.81
C CYS A 113 -17.69 -4.13 -2.34
N GLY A 114 -17.73 -3.18 -1.39
CA GLY A 114 -17.57 -3.46 0.04
C GLY A 114 -16.13 -3.79 0.44
N ILE A 115 -15.15 -3.40 -0.39
CA ILE A 115 -13.74 -3.60 -0.10
C ILE A 115 -13.15 -2.33 0.49
N ILE A 116 -12.56 -2.48 1.67
CA ILE A 116 -11.86 -1.42 2.38
C ILE A 116 -10.37 -1.64 2.21
N LEU A 117 -9.68 -0.64 1.68
CA LEU A 117 -8.23 -0.61 1.64
C LEU A 117 -7.72 0.25 2.80
N ASN A 118 -7.00 -0.37 3.73
CA ASN A 118 -6.29 0.34 4.78
C ASN A 118 -4.79 0.36 4.45
N VAL A 119 -4.26 1.56 4.28
CA VAL A 119 -2.84 1.83 4.02
C VAL A 119 -2.46 3.07 4.81
N THR A 120 -1.44 2.96 5.65
CA THR A 120 -1.00 4.08 6.47
C THR A 120 -0.23 5.11 5.64
N PRO A 121 -0.28 6.40 6.00
CA PRO A 121 0.53 7.44 5.39
C PRO A 121 2.00 7.03 5.20
N PHE A 122 2.54 7.35 4.03
CA PHE A 122 3.96 7.26 3.76
C PHE A 122 4.62 8.52 4.32
N GLU A 123 5.50 8.32 5.27
CA GLU A 123 6.11 9.41 6.00
C GLU A 123 7.29 10.05 5.24
N PRO A 124 7.65 11.31 5.57
CA PRO A 124 8.84 11.95 5.03
C PRO A 124 10.08 11.06 5.14
N GLY A 125 10.79 10.85 4.04
CA GLY A 125 12.00 10.05 3.98
C GLY A 125 11.81 8.54 3.97
N TRP A 126 10.57 8.03 4.04
CA TRP A 126 10.30 6.59 3.91
C TRP A 126 10.52 6.12 2.47
N GLU A 127 11.08 4.91 2.33
CA GLU A 127 11.13 4.21 1.05
C GLU A 127 10.71 2.74 1.17
N GLY A 128 10.07 2.19 0.14
CA GLY A 128 9.63 0.79 0.14
C GLY A 128 8.46 0.48 -0.77
N HIS A 129 8.12 -0.82 -0.87
CA HIS A 129 6.78 -1.23 -1.33
C HIS A 129 5.79 -1.06 -0.18
N ALA A 130 4.66 -0.42 -0.38
CA ALA A 130 3.70 -0.22 0.70
C ALA A 130 2.93 -1.52 0.98
N THR A 131 2.83 -1.89 2.27
CA THR A 131 1.95 -2.99 2.71
C THR A 131 0.50 -2.56 2.59
N LEU A 132 -0.34 -3.43 2.04
CA LEU A 132 -1.75 -3.21 1.80
C LEU A 132 -2.58 -4.11 2.70
N GLU A 133 -3.51 -3.55 3.46
CA GLU A 133 -4.52 -4.31 4.18
C GLU A 133 -5.86 -4.21 3.43
N ILE A 134 -6.30 -5.32 2.85
CA ILE A 134 -7.46 -5.41 1.98
C ILE A 134 -8.57 -6.18 2.71
N SER A 135 -9.55 -5.45 3.21
CA SER A 135 -10.64 -6.00 4.02
C SER A 135 -11.92 -6.18 3.19
N ASN A 136 -12.45 -7.40 3.16
CA ASN A 136 -13.75 -7.72 2.59
C ASN A 136 -14.82 -7.71 3.68
N THR A 137 -15.65 -6.67 3.72
CA THR A 137 -16.72 -6.53 4.72
C THR A 137 -18.04 -7.13 4.27
N THR A 138 -18.07 -7.76 3.09
CA THR A 138 -19.27 -8.36 2.53
C THR A 138 -19.42 -9.83 2.95
N PRO A 139 -20.64 -10.38 2.92
CA PRO A 139 -20.86 -11.82 3.11
C PRO A 139 -20.53 -12.66 1.87
N LEU A 140 -19.94 -12.09 0.82
CA LEU A 140 -19.61 -12.76 -0.44
C LEU A 140 -18.10 -12.77 -0.69
N PRO A 141 -17.55 -13.77 -1.41
CA PRO A 141 -16.15 -13.75 -1.81
C PRO A 141 -15.87 -12.56 -2.75
N ALA A 142 -14.76 -11.87 -2.54
CA ALA A 142 -14.35 -10.73 -3.35
C ALA A 142 -13.11 -11.04 -4.17
N ARG A 143 -13.08 -10.59 -5.43
CA ARG A 143 -11.91 -10.71 -6.31
C ARG A 143 -11.07 -9.44 -6.22
N ILE A 144 -9.77 -9.62 -6.01
CA ILE A 144 -8.76 -8.57 -6.04
C ILE A 144 -7.82 -8.87 -7.19
N TYR A 145 -7.88 -8.07 -8.25
CA TYR A 145 -7.10 -8.29 -9.47
C TYR A 145 -5.64 -7.87 -9.28
N ALA A 146 -4.73 -8.80 -9.55
CA ALA A 146 -3.29 -8.57 -9.45
C ALA A 146 -2.82 -7.61 -10.54
N ASN A 147 -1.82 -6.79 -10.23
CA ASN A 147 -1.24 -5.79 -11.13
C ASN A 147 -2.23 -4.71 -11.64
N GLU A 148 -3.41 -4.60 -11.02
CA GLU A 148 -4.38 -3.54 -11.27
C GLU A 148 -4.42 -2.55 -10.12
N GLY A 149 -5.06 -1.39 -10.35
CA GLY A 149 -5.13 -0.33 -9.35
C GLY A 149 -5.97 -0.75 -8.15
N ILE A 150 -5.46 -0.51 -6.94
CA ILE A 150 -6.14 -0.89 -5.68
C ILE A 150 -6.44 0.33 -4.81
N GLY A 151 -5.58 1.35 -4.87
CA GLY A 151 -5.69 2.57 -4.08
C GLY A 151 -5.09 3.77 -4.79
N GLN A 152 -5.19 4.92 -4.14
CA GLN A 152 -4.62 6.19 -4.55
C GLN A 152 -3.78 6.78 -3.43
N VAL A 153 -2.66 7.38 -3.78
CA VAL A 153 -1.84 8.18 -2.88
C VAL A 153 -1.91 9.66 -3.29
N LEU A 154 -2.19 10.52 -2.31
CA LEU A 154 -2.08 11.98 -2.41
C LEU A 154 -0.79 12.42 -1.73
N PHE A 155 -0.05 13.34 -2.34
CA PHE A 155 1.21 13.85 -1.82
C PHE A 155 1.03 15.26 -1.27
N LEU A 156 1.28 15.44 0.02
CA LEU A 156 1.09 16.70 0.74
C LEU A 156 2.46 17.28 1.10
N ARG A 157 2.78 18.42 0.48
CA ARG A 157 3.98 19.20 0.78
C ARG A 157 3.81 19.98 2.08
N GLY A 158 4.73 19.77 3.02
CA GLY A 158 4.88 20.57 4.22
C GLY A 158 5.22 22.03 3.92
N SER A 159 4.96 22.94 4.86
CA SER A 159 5.39 24.34 4.72
C SER A 159 6.90 24.51 4.87
N ARG A 160 7.56 23.54 5.52
CA ARG A 160 9.01 23.39 5.71
C ARG A 160 9.34 21.90 5.76
N GLU A 161 10.60 21.56 5.57
CA GLU A 161 11.08 20.19 5.79
C GLU A 161 10.91 19.78 7.26
N CYS A 162 10.68 18.49 7.50
CA CYS A 162 10.63 17.94 8.84
C CYS A 162 12.04 17.92 9.47
N GLU A 163 12.11 18.25 10.76
CA GLU A 163 13.35 18.16 11.54
C GLU A 163 13.86 16.72 11.63
N THR A 164 12.94 15.77 11.85
CA THR A 164 13.24 14.33 11.95
C THR A 164 12.30 13.55 11.05
N SER A 165 12.87 12.86 10.07
CA SER A 165 12.16 12.02 9.09
C SER A 165 11.96 10.58 9.59
N TYR A 166 11.17 9.78 8.86
CA TYR A 166 11.01 8.35 9.15
C TYR A 166 12.35 7.60 9.14
N LYS A 167 13.22 7.95 8.18
CA LYS A 167 14.56 7.40 8.04
C LYS A 167 15.48 7.76 9.20
N ASP A 168 15.43 9.01 9.67
CA ASP A 168 16.22 9.45 10.84
C ASP A 168 15.82 8.70 12.11
N ARG A 169 14.54 8.35 12.25
CA ARG A 169 14.02 7.54 13.36
C ARG A 169 14.34 6.05 13.26
N LYS A 170 15.06 5.61 12.22
CA LYS A 170 15.30 4.19 11.91
C LYS A 170 13.99 3.41 11.87
N GLY A 171 13.02 3.94 11.13
CA GLY A 171 11.68 3.39 11.07
C GLY A 171 11.66 1.91 10.64
N LYS A 172 10.74 1.15 11.25
CA LYS A 172 10.74 -0.33 11.25
C LYS A 172 10.50 -0.97 9.88
N TYR A 173 9.89 -0.21 8.99
CA TYR A 173 9.41 -0.64 7.68
C TYR A 173 10.12 0.11 6.55
N ASP A 174 11.26 0.73 6.84
CA ASP A 174 12.08 1.41 5.82
C ASP A 174 12.75 0.39 4.89
N MET A 175 12.85 0.72 3.61
CA MET A 175 13.35 -0.13 2.52
C MET A 175 12.69 -1.52 2.46
N GLN A 176 11.40 -1.60 2.82
CA GLN A 176 10.74 -2.90 2.89
C GLN A 176 10.52 -3.54 1.51
N HIS A 177 10.80 -4.85 1.46
CA HIS A 177 10.54 -5.73 0.32
C HIS A 177 9.56 -6.83 0.76
N GLY A 178 8.68 -7.24 -0.15
CA GLY A 178 7.65 -8.26 0.12
C GLY A 178 6.53 -7.76 1.04
N ILE A 179 5.78 -8.71 1.60
CA ILE A 179 4.68 -8.44 2.55
C ILE A 179 5.25 -8.52 3.96
N VAL A 180 5.53 -7.37 4.57
CA VAL A 180 6.10 -7.30 5.92
C VAL A 180 5.02 -7.37 6.98
N LEU A 181 5.17 -8.31 7.91
CA LEU A 181 4.28 -8.53 9.04
C LEU A 181 4.54 -7.52 10.18
N PRO A 182 3.57 -7.34 11.11
CA PRO A 182 3.68 -6.34 12.18
C PRO A 182 4.94 -6.49 13.05
N ARG A 183 5.59 -5.37 13.36
CA ARG A 183 6.75 -5.27 14.26
C ARG A 183 6.54 -4.22 15.35
N ILE A 184 6.81 -4.58 16.59
CA ILE A 184 6.98 -3.63 17.70
C ILE A 184 8.47 -3.34 17.93
N LEU A 185 8.80 -2.17 18.49
CA LEU A 185 10.18 -1.94 18.93
C LEU A 185 10.44 -2.89 20.10
N ALA A 186 11.57 -3.60 20.08
CA ALA A 186 12.00 -4.33 21.27
C ALA A 186 12.14 -3.35 22.44
N GLN A 187 11.78 -3.78 23.65
CA GLN A 187 12.15 -3.02 24.84
C GLN A 187 13.69 -2.96 24.86
N GLY A 188 14.24 -1.75 24.87
CA GLY A 188 15.69 -1.57 24.99
C GLY A 188 16.19 -2.20 26.29
N GLY A 189 17.26 -2.99 26.18
CA GLY A 189 18.18 -3.22 27.30
C GLY A 189 19.09 -2.02 27.49
#